data_AF-A0A8S3G9L8-F1
#
_entry.id   AF-A0A8S3G9L8-F1
#
_cell.length_a   1.000
_cell.length_b   1.000
_cell.length_c   1.000
_cell.angle_alpha   90.00
_cell.angle_beta   90.00
_cell.angle_gamma   90.00
#
_symmetry.space_group_name_H-M   'P 1'
#
loop_
_entity.id
_entity.type
_entity.pdbx_description
1 polymer ?
#
loop_
_entity_poly.entity_id
_entity_poly.type
_entity_poly.pdbx_seq_one_letter_code
_entity_poly.pdbx_strand_id
1 'polypeptide(L)'
;MHIGIYLGFLLAVAYSSSIGGLSSLVGTAPNVYLKGFVESKYGGTGFRINFLNFLLFALPVGILMLILCWFWLQWCYNKQELFQCRPSSEMLEVQTHLKVMLNKQYKDLGRPKWSEFTVAAIFIMLIVLWVTRELSDTTGWSLIFQRKHITDGTVAIFCGILPLILPDSNPFNRKHDWKYEPIVKWTQLAQNVSWGSILLLGAGLTIATAFE
;
A
#
# COMPACT_ATOMS: atom_id res chain seq x y z
N MET A 1 -10.18 -15.53 -29.83
CA MET A 1 -11.04 -14.67 -28.98
C MET A 1 -10.61 -14.66 -27.50
N HIS A 2 -10.09 -15.77 -26.94
CA HIS A 2 -9.63 -15.83 -25.53
C HIS A 2 -8.56 -14.80 -25.09
N ILE A 3 -7.68 -14.33 -25.99
CA ILE A 3 -6.62 -13.36 -25.65
C ILE A 3 -7.15 -12.03 -25.09
N GLY A 4 -8.32 -11.57 -25.58
CA GLY A 4 -8.89 -10.29 -25.13
C GLY A 4 -9.31 -10.29 -23.66
N ILE A 5 -9.80 -11.43 -23.15
CA ILE A 5 -10.25 -11.55 -21.76
C ILE A 5 -9.04 -11.59 -20.81
N TYR A 6 -8.02 -12.39 -21.12
CA TYR A 6 -6.78 -12.42 -20.32
C TYR A 6 -6.09 -11.06 -20.31
N LEU A 7 -6.06 -10.36 -21.45
CA LEU A 7 -5.54 -9.00 -21.55
C LEU A 7 -6.35 -8.02 -20.68
N GLY A 8 -7.68 -8.13 -20.70
CA GLY A 8 -8.56 -7.35 -19.83
C GLY A 8 -8.28 -7.56 -18.35
N PHE A 9 -8.07 -8.81 -17.90
CA PHE A 9 -7.69 -9.11 -16.51
C PHE A 9 -6.32 -8.55 -16.13
N LEU A 10 -5.31 -8.69 -17.00
CA LEU A 10 -3.97 -8.14 -16.75
C LEU A 10 -4.00 -6.61 -16.67
N LEU A 11 -4.76 -5.94 -17.55
CA LEU A 11 -4.96 -4.50 -17.51
C LEU A 11 -5.71 -4.05 -16.26
N ALA A 12 -6.72 -4.80 -15.82
CA ALA A 12 -7.44 -4.51 -14.58
C ALA A 12 -6.51 -4.52 -13.36
N VAL A 13 -5.63 -5.52 -13.27
CA VAL A 13 -4.62 -5.60 -12.20
C VAL A 13 -3.61 -4.44 -12.29
N ALA A 14 -3.12 -4.11 -13.49
CA ALA A 14 -2.16 -3.03 -13.68
C ALA A 14 -2.75 -1.64 -13.34
N TYR A 15 -3.98 -1.35 -13.78
CA TYR A 15 -4.65 -0.09 -13.49
C TYR A 15 -5.04 0.02 -12.01
N SER A 16 -5.56 -1.05 -11.40
CA SER A 16 -5.88 -1.04 -9.96
C SER A 16 -4.65 -0.82 -9.09
N SER A 17 -3.50 -1.42 -9.43
CA SER A 17 -2.22 -1.15 -8.75
C SER A 17 -1.81 0.32 -8.83
N SER A 18 -1.97 0.94 -10.00
CA SER A 18 -1.64 2.36 -10.20
C SER A 18 -2.58 3.28 -9.40
N ILE A 19 -3.90 3.03 -9.46
CA ILE A 19 -4.91 3.82 -8.74
C ILE A 19 -4.74 3.68 -7.22
N GLY A 20 -4.43 2.47 -6.73
CA GLY A 20 -4.12 2.22 -5.33
C GLY A 20 -2.91 3.03 -4.84
N GLY A 21 -1.85 3.10 -5.66
CA GLY A 21 -0.66 3.91 -5.38
C GLY A 21 -0.95 5.41 -5.30
N LEU A 22 -1.90 5.92 -6.08
CA LEU A 22 -2.33 7.33 -6.01
C LEU A 22 -3.15 7.64 -4.75
N SER A 23 -3.86 6.65 -4.22
CA SER A 23 -4.83 6.82 -3.12
C SER A 23 -4.18 6.99 -1.74
N SER A 24 -2.89 6.68 -1.61
CA SER A 24 -2.16 6.74 -0.33
C SER A 24 -0.89 7.58 -0.43
N LEU A 25 -0.52 8.24 0.67
CA LEU A 25 0.65 9.11 0.74
C LEU A 25 1.96 8.35 0.46
N VAL A 26 2.03 7.07 0.83
CA VAL A 26 3.21 6.20 0.69
C VAL A 26 3.17 5.35 -0.59
N GLY A 27 2.14 5.52 -1.43
CA GLY A 27 1.94 4.67 -2.60
C GLY A 27 2.86 4.98 -3.77
N THR A 28 3.19 6.26 -4.03
CA THR A 28 4.05 6.66 -5.14
C THR A 28 4.99 7.81 -4.77
N ALA A 29 6.15 7.88 -5.43
CA ALA A 29 7.16 8.91 -5.18
C ALA A 29 6.64 10.36 -5.31
N PRO A 30 5.77 10.71 -6.28
CA PRO A 30 5.22 12.07 -6.39
C PRO A 30 4.45 12.53 -5.14
N ASN A 31 3.73 11.63 -4.46
CA ASN A 31 2.96 11.97 -3.25
C ASN A 31 3.88 12.36 -2.10
N VAL A 32 4.98 11.64 -1.92
CA VAL A 32 6.00 11.94 -0.91
C VAL A 32 6.73 13.24 -1.24
N TYR A 33 7.03 13.48 -2.53
CA TYR A 33 7.65 14.72 -2.98
C TYR A 33 6.73 15.93 -2.74
N LEU A 34 5.45 15.83 -3.07
CA LEU A 34 4.46 16.88 -2.81
C LEU A 34 4.42 17.25 -1.33
N LYS A 35 4.39 16.25 -0.44
CA LYS A 35 4.45 16.48 1.00
C LYS A 35 5.72 17.22 1.40
N GLY A 36 6.89 16.74 0.97
CA GLY A 36 8.17 17.37 1.30
C GLY A 36 8.25 18.83 0.80
N PHE A 37 7.76 19.09 -0.42
CA PHE A 37 7.70 20.44 -0.98
C PHE A 37 6.77 21.36 -0.19
N VAL A 38 5.57 20.89 0.16
CA VAL A 38 4.61 21.67 0.95
C VAL A 38 5.14 21.94 2.35
N GLU A 39 5.77 20.96 3.00
CA GLU A 39 6.41 21.15 4.31
C GLU A 39 7.56 22.15 4.24
N SER A 40 8.37 22.13 3.17
CA SER A 40 9.47 23.09 2.96
C SER A 40 8.96 24.52 2.76
N LYS A 41 7.88 24.70 1.98
CA LYS A 41 7.35 26.02 1.61
C LYS A 41 6.40 26.63 2.63
N TYR A 42 5.50 25.81 3.18
CA TYR A 42 4.38 26.24 4.03
C TYR A 42 4.48 25.73 5.46
N GLY A 43 5.54 25.02 5.84
CA GLY A 43 5.70 24.47 7.19
C GLY A 43 5.67 25.53 8.30
N GLY A 44 6.00 26.80 7.99
CA GLY A 44 5.93 27.94 8.91
C GLY A 44 4.53 28.50 9.16
N THR A 45 3.55 28.22 8.28
CA THR A 45 2.15 28.69 8.44
C THR A 45 1.28 27.72 9.24
N GLY A 46 1.87 26.58 9.68
CA GLY A 46 1.15 25.51 10.37
C GLY A 46 0.46 24.52 9.42
N PHE A 47 0.49 24.76 8.11
CA PHE A 47 -0.09 23.85 7.12
C PHE A 47 0.81 22.62 6.92
N ARG A 48 0.31 21.43 7.26
CA ARG A 48 1.04 20.16 7.13
C ARG A 48 0.16 19.10 6.51
N ILE A 49 0.72 18.35 5.56
CA ILE A 49 0.07 17.19 4.97
C ILE A 49 0.42 15.97 5.82
N ASN A 50 -0.51 15.58 6.69
CA ASN A 50 -0.41 14.31 7.41
C ASN A 50 -0.99 13.15 6.58
N PHE A 51 -0.69 11.92 6.99
CA PHE A 51 -1.20 10.73 6.32
C PHE A 51 -2.74 10.71 6.23
N LEU A 52 -3.42 11.06 7.32
CA LEU A 52 -4.89 11.01 7.40
C LEU A 52 -5.55 12.01 6.45
N ASN A 53 -5.14 13.28 6.45
CA ASN A 53 -5.71 14.32 5.58
C ASN A 53 -5.49 13.95 4.10
N PHE A 54 -4.30 13.46 3.77
CA PHE A 54 -4.03 13.00 2.41
C PHE A 54 -4.91 11.82 2.03
N LEU A 55 -5.06 10.83 2.92
CA LEU A 55 -5.91 9.67 2.69
C LEU A 55 -7.39 10.08 2.51
N LEU A 56 -7.91 10.96 3.35
CA LEU A 56 -9.29 11.46 3.25
C LEU A 56 -9.55 12.22 1.94
N PHE A 57 -8.53 12.89 1.39
CA PHE A 57 -8.62 13.56 0.10
C PHE A 57 -8.48 12.59 -1.08
N ALA A 58 -7.46 11.74 -1.06
CA ALA A 58 -7.06 10.91 -2.21
C ALA A 58 -7.89 9.63 -2.33
N LEU A 59 -8.36 9.04 -1.22
CA LEU A 59 -9.09 7.78 -1.23
C LEU A 59 -10.46 7.89 -1.93
N PRO A 60 -11.30 8.93 -1.70
CA PRO A 60 -12.54 9.09 -2.46
C PRO A 60 -12.31 9.25 -3.96
N VAL A 61 -11.28 10.00 -4.35
CA VAL A 61 -10.88 10.18 -5.76
C VAL A 61 -10.41 8.85 -6.35
N GLY A 62 -9.62 8.08 -5.60
CA GLY A 62 -9.16 6.74 -5.99
C GLY A 62 -10.31 5.76 -6.19
N ILE A 63 -11.29 5.73 -5.29
CA ILE A 63 -12.50 4.90 -5.43
C ILE A 63 -13.28 5.29 -6.68
N LEU A 64 -13.50 6.59 -6.91
CA LEU A 64 -14.16 7.08 -8.12
C LEU A 64 -13.41 6.65 -9.39
N MET A 65 -12.09 6.81 -9.42
CA MET A 65 -11.25 6.38 -10.54
C MET A 65 -11.30 4.87 -10.76
N LEU A 66 -11.34 4.08 -9.68
CA LEU A 66 -11.44 2.62 -9.77
C LEU A 66 -12.78 2.19 -10.37
N ILE A 67 -13.88 2.84 -9.99
CA ILE A 67 -15.21 2.62 -10.58
C ILE A 67 -15.21 3.01 -12.06
N LEU A 68 -14.68 4.19 -12.41
CA LEU A 68 -14.58 4.64 -13.81
C LEU A 68 -13.70 3.71 -14.65
N CYS A 69 -12.58 3.25 -14.11
CA CYS A 69 -11.69 2.30 -14.76
C CYS A 69 -12.38 0.94 -14.98
N TRP A 70 -13.13 0.46 -14.00
CA TRP A 70 -13.91 -0.76 -14.13
C TRP A 70 -14.96 -0.63 -15.25
N PHE A 71 -15.72 0.46 -15.29
CA PHE A 71 -16.67 0.73 -16.38
C PHE A 71 -15.96 0.81 -17.75
N TRP A 72 -14.81 1.47 -17.82
CA TRP A 72 -14.03 1.57 -19.05
C TRP A 72 -13.55 0.21 -19.54
N LEU A 73 -13.01 -0.64 -18.66
CA LEU A 73 -12.55 -1.98 -19.00
C LEU A 73 -13.70 -2.89 -19.43
N GLN A 74 -14.84 -2.81 -18.74
CA GLN A 74 -16.06 -3.53 -19.13
C GLN A 74 -16.55 -3.07 -20.52
N TRP A 75 -16.52 -1.77 -20.79
CA TRP A 75 -16.84 -1.22 -22.10
C TRP A 75 -15.85 -1.63 -23.20
N CYS A 76 -14.56 -1.77 -22.90
CA CYS A 76 -13.56 -2.13 -23.91
C CYS A 76 -13.55 -3.64 -24.23
N TYR A 77 -13.60 -4.49 -23.19
CA TYR A 77 -13.31 -5.91 -23.30
C TYR A 77 -14.55 -6.81 -23.15
N ASN A 78 -15.68 -6.27 -22.69
CA ASN A 78 -16.90 -7.03 -22.43
C ASN A 78 -18.14 -6.37 -23.07
N LYS A 79 -17.98 -5.84 -24.29
CA LYS A 79 -19.05 -5.14 -25.04
C LYS A 79 -20.29 -5.99 -25.28
N GLN A 80 -20.14 -7.30 -25.45
CA GLN A 80 -21.25 -8.20 -25.75
C GLN A 80 -22.17 -8.43 -24.54
N GLU A 81 -21.64 -8.54 -23.31
CA GLU A 81 -22.49 -8.78 -22.12
C GLU A 81 -23.05 -7.51 -21.47
N LEU A 82 -22.49 -6.33 -21.77
CA LEU A 82 -23.10 -5.06 -21.32
C LEU A 82 -24.46 -4.82 -22.01
N PHE A 83 -24.66 -5.37 -23.20
CA PHE A 83 -25.89 -5.24 -24.01
C PHE A 83 -26.71 -6.54 -24.15
N GLN A 84 -26.14 -7.72 -23.85
CA GLN A 84 -26.85 -9.00 -23.87
C GLN A 84 -26.82 -9.65 -22.47
N CYS A 85 -27.99 -9.83 -21.86
CA CYS A 85 -28.18 -10.43 -20.54
C CYS A 85 -27.89 -11.95 -20.47
N ARG A 86 -27.07 -12.49 -21.38
CA ARG A 86 -26.69 -13.90 -21.39
C ARG A 86 -25.19 -14.04 -21.62
N PRO A 87 -24.48 -14.74 -20.71
CA PRO A 87 -23.09 -15.01 -20.96
C PRO A 87 -22.94 -15.94 -22.17
N SER A 88 -22.00 -15.59 -23.05
CA SER A 88 -21.62 -16.47 -24.17
C SER A 88 -21.13 -17.81 -23.63
N SER A 89 -21.38 -18.91 -24.35
CA SER A 89 -20.88 -20.24 -23.98
C SER A 89 -19.36 -20.25 -23.76
N GLU A 90 -18.61 -19.45 -24.54
CA GLU A 90 -17.15 -19.29 -24.36
C GLU A 90 -16.78 -18.60 -23.04
N MET A 91 -17.58 -17.63 -22.57
CA MET A 91 -17.31 -16.91 -21.32
C MET A 91 -17.55 -17.79 -20.10
N LEU A 92 -18.55 -18.69 -20.19
CA LEU A 92 -18.83 -19.68 -19.15
C LEU A 92 -17.66 -20.67 -18.99
N GLU A 93 -17.05 -21.10 -20.09
CA GLU A 93 -15.86 -21.97 -20.07
C GLU A 93 -14.65 -21.27 -19.43
N VAL A 94 -14.38 -20.01 -19.82
CA VAL A 94 -13.29 -19.21 -19.23
C VAL A 94 -13.49 -19.00 -17.73
N GLN A 95 -14.70 -18.64 -17.29
CA GLN A 95 -15.00 -18.50 -15.86
C GLN A 95 -14.79 -19.80 -15.09
N THR A 96 -15.18 -20.94 -15.67
CA THR A 96 -15.01 -22.25 -15.05
C THR A 96 -13.53 -22.60 -14.91
N HIS A 97 -12.74 -22.40 -15.97
CA HIS A 97 -11.29 -22.60 -15.93
C HIS A 97 -10.59 -21.70 -14.91
N LEU A 98 -10.94 -20.41 -14.85
CA LEU A 98 -10.38 -19.46 -13.88
C LEU A 98 -10.71 -19.86 -12.44
N LYS A 99 -11.96 -20.26 -12.16
CA LYS A 99 -12.37 -20.71 -10.82
C LYS A 99 -11.60 -21.96 -10.38
N VAL A 100 -11.38 -22.91 -11.28
CA VAL A 100 -10.61 -24.13 -10.99
C VAL A 100 -9.14 -23.79 -10.70
N MET A 101 -8.52 -22.95 -11.53
CA MET A 101 -7.13 -22.52 -11.30
C MET A 101 -6.98 -21.73 -9.99
N LEU A 102 -7.90 -20.80 -9.71
CA LEU A 102 -7.88 -19.99 -8.49
C LEU A 102 -8.05 -20.86 -7.24
N ASN A 103 -8.99 -21.82 -7.26
CA ASN A 103 -9.20 -22.72 -6.13
C ASN A 103 -8.00 -23.66 -5.92
N LYS A 104 -7.32 -24.09 -6.99
CA LYS A 104 -6.09 -24.86 -6.89
C LYS A 104 -4.99 -24.05 -6.20
N GLN A 105 -4.71 -22.84 -6.70
CA GLN A 105 -3.72 -21.94 -6.10
C GLN A 105 -4.06 -21.61 -4.64
N TYR A 106 -5.32 -21.31 -4.34
CA TYR A 106 -5.80 -21.04 -2.98
C TYR A 106 -5.56 -22.22 -2.02
N LYS A 107 -5.75 -23.45 -2.48
CA LYS A 107 -5.44 -24.65 -1.68
C LYS A 107 -3.94 -24.86 -1.49
N ASP A 108 -3.13 -24.53 -2.49
CA ASP A 108 -1.67 -24.65 -2.44
C ASP A 108 -1.02 -23.68 -1.45
N LEU A 109 -1.66 -22.53 -1.15
CA LEU A 109 -1.20 -21.57 -0.13
C LEU A 109 -1.18 -22.15 1.30
N GLY A 110 -2.06 -23.11 1.62
CA GLY A 110 -2.11 -23.74 2.94
C GLY A 110 -2.57 -22.82 4.07
N ARG A 111 -2.18 -23.14 5.30
CA ARG A 111 -2.54 -22.35 6.50
C ARG A 111 -1.59 -21.15 6.63
N PRO A 112 -2.10 -19.96 7.03
CA PRO A 112 -1.26 -18.78 7.17
C PRO A 112 -0.15 -19.03 8.19
N LYS A 113 1.06 -18.63 7.84
CA LYS A 113 2.23 -18.76 8.73
C LYS A 113 2.17 -17.73 9.86
N TRP A 114 2.90 -18.01 10.92
CA TRP A 114 3.02 -17.07 12.06
C TRP A 114 3.59 -15.71 11.63
N SER A 115 4.60 -15.72 10.77
CA SER A 115 5.19 -14.49 10.23
C SER A 115 4.25 -13.70 9.32
N GLU A 116 3.47 -14.38 8.47
CA GLU A 116 2.46 -13.72 7.63
C GLU A 116 1.42 -12.98 8.49
N PHE A 117 0.95 -13.64 9.56
CA PHE A 117 0.04 -13.03 10.52
C PHE A 117 0.69 -11.85 11.27
N THR A 118 1.95 -12.00 11.70
CA THR A 118 2.69 -10.96 12.42
C THR A 118 2.92 -9.73 11.55
N VAL A 119 3.30 -9.91 10.27
CA VAL A 119 3.45 -8.83 9.31
C VAL A 119 2.12 -8.13 9.04
N ALA A 120 1.03 -8.89 8.88
CA ALA A 120 -0.31 -8.30 8.74
C ALA A 120 -0.70 -7.47 9.98
N ALA A 121 -0.39 -7.95 11.18
CA ALA A 121 -0.65 -7.22 12.42
C ALA A 121 0.18 -5.93 12.51
N ILE A 122 1.48 -5.95 12.15
CA ILE A 122 2.34 -4.76 12.09
C ILE A 122 1.80 -3.77 11.06
N PHE A 123 1.33 -4.23 9.91
CA PHE A 123 0.75 -3.38 8.88
C PHE A 123 -0.55 -2.69 9.34
N ILE A 124 -1.46 -3.44 9.99
CA ILE A 124 -2.66 -2.85 10.60
C ILE A 124 -2.28 -1.85 11.69
N MET A 125 -1.30 -2.20 12.53
CA MET A 125 -0.77 -1.31 13.56
C MET A 125 -0.22 -0.01 12.94
N LEU A 126 0.55 -0.09 11.85
CA LEU A 126 1.06 1.07 11.12
C LEU A 126 -0.07 1.99 10.65
N ILE A 127 -1.12 1.44 10.02
CA ILE A 127 -2.29 2.22 9.56
C ILE A 127 -2.99 2.88 10.75
N VAL A 128 -3.23 2.12 11.82
CA VAL A 128 -3.88 2.65 13.02
C VAL A 128 -3.04 3.77 13.63
N LEU A 129 -1.73 3.60 13.77
CA LEU A 129 -0.85 4.64 14.31
C LEU A 129 -0.84 5.89 13.43
N TRP A 130 -0.80 5.76 12.10
CA TRP A 130 -0.88 6.91 11.19
C TRP A 130 -2.22 7.64 11.27
N VAL A 131 -3.33 6.91 11.25
CA VAL A 131 -4.68 7.50 11.34
C VAL A 131 -4.88 8.14 12.72
N THR A 132 -4.44 7.49 13.80
CA THR A 132 -4.64 7.94 15.18
C THR A 132 -3.70 9.05 15.65
N ARG A 133 -2.68 9.38 14.83
CA ARG A 133 -1.63 10.34 15.18
C ARG A 133 -2.17 11.74 15.41
N GLU A 134 -2.96 12.24 14.46
CA GLU A 134 -3.48 13.62 14.42
C GLU A 134 -4.90 13.57 13.85
N LEU A 135 -5.87 13.07 14.63
CA LEU A 135 -7.29 13.04 14.25
C LEU A 135 -7.85 14.46 14.07
N SER A 136 -7.36 15.38 14.89
CA SER A 136 -7.75 16.80 14.89
C SER A 136 -6.61 17.63 15.45
N ASP A 137 -6.63 18.95 15.20
CA ASP A 137 -5.64 19.90 15.74
C ASP A 137 -5.54 19.88 17.26
N THR A 138 -6.47 19.24 17.97
CA THR A 138 -6.51 19.10 19.42
C THR A 138 -6.60 17.65 19.91
N THR A 139 -6.59 16.66 19.01
CA THR A 139 -6.86 15.25 19.36
C THR A 139 -5.92 14.29 18.62
N GLY A 140 -5.15 13.49 19.36
CA GLY A 140 -4.26 12.47 18.83
C GLY A 140 -3.24 11.97 19.86
N TRP A 141 -2.70 10.77 19.69
CA TRP A 141 -1.65 10.27 20.60
C TRP A 141 -0.35 11.08 20.50
N SER A 142 -0.19 11.86 19.43
CA SER A 142 0.89 12.84 19.26
C SER A 142 0.85 14.00 20.26
N LEU A 143 -0.18 14.10 21.13
CA LEU A 143 -0.25 15.09 22.21
C LEU A 143 0.50 14.66 23.47
N ILE A 144 0.59 13.34 23.69
CA ILE A 144 1.25 12.75 24.88
C ILE A 144 2.76 12.99 24.82
N PHE A 145 3.28 13.14 23.61
CA PHE A 145 4.66 13.44 23.31
C PHE A 145 4.71 14.82 22.64
N GLN A 146 5.73 15.64 22.89
CA GLN A 146 5.77 16.99 22.33
C GLN A 146 5.63 16.96 20.78
N ARG A 147 4.59 17.62 20.24
CA ARG A 147 4.19 17.58 18.81
C ARG A 147 5.33 17.85 17.80
N LYS A 148 6.42 18.50 18.24
CA LYS A 148 7.52 18.91 17.37
C LYS A 148 8.37 17.75 16.85
N HIS A 149 8.35 16.58 17.51
CA HIS A 149 9.27 15.47 17.18
C HIS A 149 8.61 14.23 16.56
N ILE A 150 7.27 14.18 16.44
CA ILE A 150 6.57 13.02 15.89
C ILE A 150 6.10 13.30 14.47
N THR A 151 6.71 12.63 13.51
CA THR A 151 6.31 12.68 12.09
C THR A 151 5.75 11.33 11.65
N ASP A 152 5.11 11.29 10.47
CA ASP A 152 4.64 10.04 9.87
C ASP A 152 5.83 9.09 9.60
N GLY A 153 7.03 9.67 9.41
CA GLY A 153 8.29 8.95 9.28
C GLY A 153 8.70 8.24 10.58
N THR A 154 8.46 8.83 11.76
CA THR A 154 8.75 8.19 13.05
C THR A 154 7.97 6.88 13.21
N VAL A 155 6.68 6.90 12.86
CA VAL A 155 5.82 5.70 12.89
C VAL A 155 6.31 4.66 11.88
N ALA A 156 6.67 5.09 10.67
CA ALA A 156 7.17 4.21 9.62
C ALA A 156 8.49 3.52 10.02
N ILE A 157 9.43 4.26 10.61
CA ILE A 157 10.70 3.72 11.11
C ILE A 157 10.44 2.73 12.24
N PHE A 158 9.59 3.09 13.21
CA PHE A 158 9.23 2.19 14.32
C PHE A 158 8.65 0.87 13.82
N CYS A 159 7.64 0.92 12.93
CA CYS A 159 7.03 -0.27 12.37
C CYS A 159 7.97 -1.04 11.42
N GLY A 160 8.90 -0.36 10.76
CA GLY A 160 9.90 -0.98 9.88
C GLY A 160 11.02 -1.72 10.62
N ILE A 161 11.32 -1.31 11.86
CA ILE A 161 12.29 -1.99 12.72
C ILE A 161 11.70 -3.26 13.35
N LEU A 162 10.39 -3.30 13.62
CA LEU A 162 9.75 -4.46 14.27
C LEU A 162 9.98 -5.81 13.57
N PRO A 163 9.85 -5.94 12.24
CA PRO A 163 10.15 -7.19 11.53
C PRO A 163 11.62 -7.63 11.61
N LEU A 164 12.55 -6.73 11.93
CA LEU A 164 13.97 -7.06 12.15
C LEU A 164 14.22 -7.69 13.52
N ILE A 165 13.30 -7.49 14.48
CA ILE A 165 13.42 -7.95 15.88
C ILE A 165 12.48 -9.14 16.14
N LEU A 166 11.31 -9.16 15.52
CA LEU A 166 10.31 -10.19 15.77
C LEU A 166 10.71 -11.53 15.13
N PRO A 167 10.51 -12.66 15.83
CA PRO A 167 10.85 -13.98 15.32
C PRO A 167 9.87 -14.42 14.23
N ASP A 168 10.39 -15.09 13.20
CA ASP A 168 9.60 -15.72 12.12
C ASP A 168 8.75 -16.91 12.63
N SER A 169 9.27 -17.63 13.63
CA SER A 169 8.60 -18.76 14.27
C SER A 169 7.82 -18.34 15.52
N ASN A 170 6.75 -19.08 15.84
CA ASN A 170 5.89 -18.79 16.99
C ASN A 170 6.66 -18.99 18.31
N PRO A 171 6.95 -17.91 19.07
CA PRO A 171 7.74 -17.99 20.30
C PRO A 171 6.99 -18.68 21.46
N PHE A 172 5.66 -18.81 21.36
CA PHE A 172 4.82 -19.40 22.40
C PHE A 172 4.66 -20.92 22.23
N ASN A 173 5.09 -21.50 21.10
CA ASN A 173 5.00 -22.93 20.87
C ASN A 173 6.26 -23.65 21.37
N ARG A 174 6.22 -24.13 22.63
CA ARG A 174 7.34 -24.81 23.33
C ARG A 174 7.78 -26.16 22.72
N LYS A 175 7.16 -26.63 21.63
CA LYS A 175 7.40 -27.97 21.06
C LYS A 175 8.55 -28.04 20.03
N HIS A 176 9.11 -26.90 19.61
CA HIS A 176 10.18 -26.86 18.62
C HIS A 176 11.48 -26.30 19.22
N ASP A 177 12.62 -26.83 18.75
CA ASP A 177 13.94 -26.22 18.93
C ASP A 177 13.88 -24.78 18.39
N TRP A 178 13.74 -23.82 19.30
CA TRP A 178 13.62 -22.42 18.95
C TRP A 178 14.95 -21.92 18.41
N LYS A 179 15.07 -21.81 17.09
CA LYS A 179 16.10 -21.01 16.42
C LYS A 179 15.53 -19.63 16.15
N TYR A 180 16.15 -18.61 16.72
CA TYR A 180 15.79 -17.23 16.47
C TYR A 180 16.21 -16.84 15.05
N GLU A 181 15.22 -16.59 14.20
CA GLU A 181 15.42 -15.97 12.90
C GLU A 181 14.43 -14.79 12.78
N PRO A 182 14.90 -13.57 12.44
CA PRO A 182 14.01 -12.43 12.27
C PRO A 182 13.16 -12.61 11.02
N ILE A 183 11.94 -12.06 11.04
CA ILE A 183 11.00 -12.10 9.89
C ILE A 183 11.66 -11.54 8.63
N VAL A 184 12.41 -10.44 8.78
CA VAL A 184 13.19 -9.83 7.70
C VAL A 184 14.65 -9.73 8.10
N LYS A 185 15.56 -10.14 7.22
CA LYS A 185 17.00 -9.94 7.43
C LYS A 185 17.39 -8.53 6.98
N TRP A 186 18.30 -7.88 7.71
CA TRP A 186 18.80 -6.55 7.34
C TRP A 186 19.32 -6.47 5.90
N THR A 187 20.04 -7.51 5.45
CA THR A 187 20.56 -7.59 4.08
C THR A 187 19.46 -7.55 3.02
N GLN A 188 18.33 -8.24 3.27
CA GLN A 188 17.17 -8.23 2.37
C GLN A 188 16.46 -6.88 2.38
N LEU A 189 16.29 -6.29 3.57
CA LEU A 189 15.68 -4.97 3.70
C LEU A 189 16.51 -3.90 2.97
N ALA A 190 17.83 -3.87 3.21
CA ALA A 190 18.73 -2.90 2.62
C ALA A 190 18.80 -3.00 1.08
N GLN A 191 18.62 -4.19 0.50
CA GLN A 191 18.58 -4.38 -0.95
C GLN A 191 17.26 -3.91 -1.58
N ASN A 192 16.14 -4.05 -0.86
CA ASN A 192 14.81 -3.69 -1.37
C ASN A 192 14.46 -2.22 -1.18
N VAL A 193 15.20 -1.48 -0.35
CA VAL A 193 15.02 -0.04 -0.18
C VAL A 193 15.51 0.70 -1.43
N SER A 194 14.64 1.52 -2.01
CA SER A 194 14.94 2.38 -3.15
C SER A 194 15.79 3.60 -2.75
N TRP A 195 17.06 3.38 -2.41
CA TRP A 195 18.00 4.44 -1.98
C TRP A 195 18.06 5.61 -2.97
N GLY A 196 18.02 5.32 -4.27
CA GLY A 196 18.02 6.34 -5.32
C GLY A 196 16.82 7.30 -5.21
N SER A 197 15.62 6.80 -4.88
CA SER A 197 14.44 7.64 -4.72
C SER A 197 14.54 8.56 -3.49
N ILE A 198 15.13 8.07 -2.41
CA ILE A 198 15.36 8.86 -1.19
C ILE A 198 16.38 9.98 -1.47
N LEU A 199 17.50 9.63 -2.11
CA LEU A 199 18.54 10.60 -2.48
C LEU A 199 18.02 11.65 -3.47
N LEU A 200 17.24 11.23 -4.47
CA LEU A 200 16.64 12.13 -5.46
C LEU A 200 15.69 13.13 -4.79
N LEU A 201 14.86 12.67 -3.86
CA LEU A 201 13.92 13.54 -3.13
C LEU A 201 14.67 14.55 -2.26
N GLY A 202 15.71 14.12 -1.54
CA GLY A 202 16.57 15.01 -0.76
C GLY A 202 17.27 16.05 -1.64
N ALA A 203 17.90 15.62 -2.74
CA ALA A 203 18.56 16.51 -3.69
C ALA A 203 17.58 17.54 -4.28
N GLY A 204 16.39 17.11 -4.71
CA GLY A 204 15.36 17.99 -5.27
C GLY A 204 14.91 19.08 -4.30
N LEU A 205 14.68 18.73 -3.03
CA LEU A 205 14.33 19.71 -2.00
C LEU A 205 15.49 20.68 -1.71
N THR A 206 16.73 20.20 -1.63
CA THR A 206 17.91 21.08 -1.41
C THR A 206 18.16 22.04 -2.56
N ILE A 207 17.96 21.58 -3.81
CA ILE A 207 18.10 22.44 -4.98
C ILE A 207 17.00 23.50 -4.97
N ALA A 208 15.75 23.13 -4.66
CA ALA A 208 14.65 24.08 -4.56
C ALA A 208 14.95 25.18 -3.52
N THR A 209 15.44 24.81 -2.34
CA THR A 209 15.81 25.79 -1.30
C THR A 209 17.02 26.65 -1.65
N ALA A 210 17.90 26.20 -2.55
CA ALA A 210 19.07 26.96 -2.98
C ALA A 210 18.76 28.01 -4.06
N PHE A 211 17.65 27.83 -4.79
CA PHE A 211 17.17 28.80 -5.79
C PHE A 211 16.22 29.86 -5.21
N GLU A 212 15.87 29.73 -3.94
CA GLU A 212 15.04 30.68 -3.17
C GLU A 212 15.90 31.65 -2.36
#